data_AF-A0A0B7BS47-F1
#
_entry.id   AF-A0A0B7BS47-F1
#
_cell.length_a   1.000
_cell.length_b   1.000
_cell.length_c   1.000
_cell.angle_alpha   90.00
_cell.angle_beta   90.00
_cell.angle_gamma   90.00
#
_symmetry.space_group_name_H-M   'P 1'
#
loop_
_entity.id
_entity.type
_entity.pdbx_description
1 polymer ?
#
loop_
_entity_poly.entity_id
_entity_poly.type
_entity_poly.pdbx_seq_one_letter_code
_entity_poly.pdbx_strand_id
1 'polypeptide(L)'
;AYLVTPSTSVFIYNKGESTTDFQCPGFVPIFADEYTQDLTEAYSVCGTNSPACIYDYIATGNAAFARNTKLGEEITKQRRQRLEKIPPTIRLVTHFDDTDSLLVYEGKTNIVIFEAKDDNNNSAICKLSKDITSVTLSENGTLTYTPDLYSPIYLNVQAEDSTGAHSSVLTIDIIVCPLCNYNGVCNTNSVASSFLEGHFQILECDCLPAYSGVYCEFEVDACETFPCSVGQTCTDLTADEQGNNT
;
A
#
# COMPACT_ATOMS: atom_id res chain seq x y z
N ALA A 1 5.97 -2.00 -56.56
CA ALA A 1 4.75 -2.81 -56.60
C ALA A 1 4.73 -3.68 -55.35
N TYR A 2 3.76 -3.47 -54.44
CA TYR A 2 3.63 -4.17 -53.16
C TYR A 2 2.95 -5.54 -53.32
N LEU A 3 3.33 -6.30 -54.35
CA LEU A 3 2.67 -7.58 -54.66
C LEU A 3 3.37 -8.72 -53.89
N VAL A 4 2.58 -9.46 -53.11
CA VAL A 4 3.04 -10.63 -52.36
C VAL A 4 3.13 -11.83 -53.31
N THR A 5 4.18 -12.64 -53.25
CA THR A 5 4.30 -13.86 -54.06
C THR A 5 4.08 -15.09 -53.18
N PRO A 6 3.80 -16.27 -53.76
CA PRO A 6 3.68 -17.50 -52.98
C PRO A 6 4.92 -17.81 -52.12
N SER A 7 6.09 -17.32 -52.55
CA SER A 7 7.35 -17.45 -51.81
C SER A 7 7.58 -16.41 -50.72
N THR A 8 6.84 -15.29 -50.72
CA THR A 8 6.98 -14.21 -49.72
C THR A 8 5.76 -14.08 -48.82
N SER A 9 4.69 -14.82 -49.11
CA SER A 9 3.50 -14.82 -48.28
C SER A 9 3.72 -15.60 -46.98
N VAL A 10 3.24 -15.02 -45.88
CA VAL A 10 3.21 -15.66 -44.55
C VAL A 10 1.88 -16.38 -44.26
N PHE A 11 0.93 -16.32 -45.19
CA PHE A 11 -0.38 -16.95 -45.04
C PHE A 11 -0.42 -18.34 -45.67
N ILE A 12 -1.27 -19.21 -45.11
CA ILE A 12 -1.55 -20.55 -45.63
C ILE A 12 -2.90 -20.50 -46.35
N TYR A 13 -2.95 -21.05 -47.57
CA TYR A 13 -4.13 -20.99 -48.45
C TYR A 13 -4.84 -22.35 -48.50
N ASN A 14 -6.15 -22.35 -48.70
CA ASN A 14 -6.87 -23.59 -48.93
C ASN A 14 -6.54 -24.18 -50.30
N LYS A 15 -6.91 -25.44 -50.51
CA LYS A 15 -6.67 -26.13 -51.79
C LYS A 15 -7.38 -25.41 -52.94
N GLY A 16 -6.59 -24.86 -53.86
CA GLY A 16 -7.08 -24.11 -55.03
C GLY A 16 -7.02 -22.59 -54.86
N GLU A 17 -6.74 -22.10 -53.66
CA GLU A 17 -6.47 -20.70 -53.38
C GLU A 17 -4.96 -20.41 -53.46
N SER A 18 -4.63 -19.17 -53.75
CA SER A 18 -3.26 -18.69 -53.82
C SER A 18 -3.17 -17.22 -53.47
N THR A 19 -1.94 -16.69 -53.45
CA THR A 19 -1.70 -15.27 -53.18
C THR A 19 -2.45 -14.35 -54.14
N THR A 20 -2.76 -14.78 -55.37
CA THR A 20 -3.44 -13.94 -56.36
C THR A 20 -4.91 -13.70 -56.03
N ASP A 21 -5.54 -14.60 -55.27
CA ASP A 21 -6.96 -14.50 -54.92
C ASP A 21 -7.22 -13.45 -53.83
N PHE A 22 -6.18 -13.12 -53.06
CA PHE A 22 -6.22 -12.17 -51.94
C PHE A 22 -5.35 -10.92 -52.21
N GLN A 23 -5.03 -10.66 -53.47
CA GLN A 23 -4.32 -9.45 -53.89
C GLN A 23 -5.28 -8.43 -54.48
N CYS A 24 -4.99 -7.16 -54.22
CA CYS A 24 -5.60 -6.04 -54.91
C CYS A 24 -4.50 -5.31 -55.70
N PRO A 25 -4.21 -5.70 -56.96
CA PRO A 25 -3.07 -5.17 -57.71
C PRO A 25 -3.13 -3.66 -57.99
N GLY A 26 -4.32 -3.08 -57.93
CA GLY A 26 -4.55 -1.64 -58.08
C GLY A 26 -4.53 -0.85 -56.76
N PHE A 27 -4.37 -1.52 -55.62
CA PHE A 27 -4.28 -0.85 -54.34
C PHE A 27 -2.89 -0.22 -54.17
N VAL A 28 -2.87 1.10 -54.01
CA VAL A 28 -1.67 1.85 -53.65
C VAL A 28 -1.90 2.37 -52.23
N PRO A 29 -1.11 1.92 -51.23
CA PRO A 29 -1.25 2.43 -49.87
C PRO A 29 -0.95 3.92 -49.86
N ILE A 30 -1.79 4.68 -49.15
CA ILE A 30 -1.54 6.09 -48.89
C ILE A 30 -0.81 6.17 -47.56
N PHE A 31 0.36 6.80 -47.55
CA PHE A 31 1.08 7.14 -46.32
C PHE A 31 0.83 8.61 -45.97
N ALA A 32 0.65 8.89 -44.68
CA ALA A 32 0.24 10.22 -44.21
C ALA A 32 1.27 11.31 -44.56
N ASP A 33 2.55 10.95 -44.55
CA ASP A 33 3.71 11.78 -44.88
C ASP A 33 3.91 12.01 -46.38
N GLU A 34 3.35 11.14 -47.23
CA GLU A 34 3.40 11.24 -48.69
C GLU A 34 2.16 11.96 -49.28
N TYR A 35 1.17 12.29 -48.43
CA TYR A 35 -0.05 12.96 -48.84
C TYR A 35 0.19 14.46 -49.05
N THR A 36 0.23 14.88 -50.31
CA THR A 36 0.51 16.27 -50.72
C THR A 36 -0.73 17.07 -51.13
N GLN A 37 -1.92 16.46 -51.03
CA GLN A 37 -3.17 17.08 -51.45
C GLN A 37 -3.80 17.94 -50.34
N ASP A 38 -4.80 18.74 -50.73
CA ASP A 38 -5.50 19.65 -49.82
C ASP A 38 -6.22 18.89 -48.70
N LEU A 39 -5.86 19.21 -47.46
CA LEU A 39 -6.43 18.61 -46.24
C LEU A 39 -7.59 19.41 -45.67
N THR A 40 -8.02 20.50 -46.31
CA THR A 40 -9.09 21.38 -45.81
C THR A 40 -10.35 20.62 -45.43
N GLU A 41 -10.79 19.68 -46.28
CA GLU A 41 -11.98 18.87 -46.00
C GLU A 41 -11.74 17.87 -44.86
N ALA A 42 -10.58 17.20 -44.82
CA ALA A 42 -10.20 16.29 -43.74
C ALA A 42 -10.16 17.01 -42.38
N TYR A 43 -9.60 18.23 -42.34
CA TYR A 43 -9.59 19.06 -41.14
C TYR A 43 -10.98 19.56 -40.76
N SER A 44 -11.88 19.80 -41.73
CA SER A 44 -13.26 20.15 -41.42
C SER A 44 -14.02 19.00 -40.73
N VAL A 45 -13.68 17.75 -41.07
CA VAL A 45 -14.30 16.54 -40.49
C VAL A 45 -13.65 16.15 -39.16
N CYS A 46 -12.33 16.17 -39.08
CA CYS A 46 -11.55 15.62 -37.96
C CYS A 46 -11.01 16.69 -36.99
N GLY A 47 -10.87 17.94 -37.42
CA GLY A 47 -10.01 18.93 -36.76
C GLY A 47 -8.53 18.63 -36.98
N THR A 48 -7.64 19.42 -36.36
CA THR A 48 -6.18 19.31 -36.56
C THR A 48 -5.48 18.35 -35.58
N ASN A 49 -6.15 17.95 -34.50
CA ASN A 49 -5.53 17.23 -33.38
C ASN A 49 -5.84 15.72 -33.34
N SER A 50 -6.41 15.17 -34.41
CA SER A 50 -6.77 13.75 -34.54
C SER A 50 -6.12 13.13 -35.77
N PRO A 51 -4.82 12.82 -35.73
CA PRO A 51 -4.07 12.32 -36.89
C PRO A 51 -4.62 10.98 -37.41
N ALA A 52 -5.13 10.08 -36.56
CA ALA A 52 -5.72 8.83 -37.04
C ALA A 52 -7.04 9.07 -37.79
N CYS A 53 -7.89 9.99 -37.30
CA CYS A 53 -9.10 10.40 -38.03
C CYS A 53 -8.75 11.00 -39.41
N ILE A 54 -7.77 11.92 -39.44
CA ILE A 54 -7.34 12.55 -40.70
C ILE A 54 -6.84 11.47 -41.67
N TYR A 55 -6.00 10.55 -41.19
CA TYR A 55 -5.50 9.43 -41.97
C TYR A 55 -6.62 8.55 -42.53
N ASP A 56 -7.57 8.14 -41.69
CA ASP A 56 -8.70 7.32 -42.11
C ASP A 56 -9.59 8.04 -43.13
N TYR A 57 -9.74 9.36 -43.00
CA TYR A 57 -10.46 10.16 -43.99
C TYR A 57 -9.74 10.18 -45.34
N ILE A 58 -8.45 10.49 -45.38
CA ILE A 58 -7.70 10.56 -46.65
C ILE A 58 -7.56 9.18 -47.32
N ALA A 59 -7.50 8.10 -46.52
CA ALA A 59 -7.35 6.74 -47.00
C ALA A 59 -8.67 6.18 -47.57
N THR A 60 -9.83 6.59 -47.03
CA THR A 60 -11.13 5.99 -47.37
C THR A 60 -12.10 6.92 -48.08
N GLY A 61 -11.91 8.24 -47.97
CA GLY A 61 -12.87 9.26 -48.40
C GLY A 61 -14.18 9.26 -47.60
N ASN A 62 -14.29 8.51 -46.50
CA ASN A 62 -15.53 8.31 -45.76
C ASN A 62 -15.56 9.12 -44.46
N ALA A 63 -16.31 10.22 -44.47
CA ALA A 63 -16.48 11.10 -43.31
C ALA A 63 -17.11 10.41 -42.09
N ALA A 64 -17.98 9.43 -42.28
CA ALA A 64 -18.61 8.71 -41.16
C ALA A 64 -17.60 7.77 -40.49
N PHE A 65 -16.80 7.05 -41.29
CA PHE A 65 -15.74 6.17 -40.78
C PHE A 65 -14.69 6.97 -39.99
N ALA A 66 -14.17 8.05 -40.56
CA ALA A 66 -13.18 8.90 -39.89
C ALA A 66 -13.70 9.49 -38.57
N ARG A 67 -14.96 9.97 -38.53
CA ARG A 67 -15.58 10.47 -37.28
C ARG A 67 -15.70 9.40 -36.20
N ASN A 68 -15.95 8.14 -36.58
CA ASN A 68 -15.97 7.04 -35.62
C ASN A 68 -14.57 6.77 -35.05
N THR A 69 -13.51 6.87 -35.86
CA THR A 69 -12.13 6.77 -35.38
C THR A 69 -11.83 7.86 -34.36
N LYS A 70 -12.16 9.12 -34.67
CA LYS A 70 -12.02 10.24 -33.72
C LYS A 70 -12.76 10.00 -32.42
N LEU A 71 -14.02 9.54 -32.50
CA LEU A 71 -14.81 9.21 -31.32
C LEU A 71 -14.13 8.10 -30.48
N GLY A 72 -13.55 7.08 -31.13
CA GLY A 72 -12.76 6.04 -30.47
C GLY A 72 -11.52 6.58 -29.76
N GLU A 73 -10.78 7.51 -30.38
CA GLU A 73 -9.63 8.19 -29.75
C GLU A 73 -10.06 8.96 -28.50
N GLU A 74 -11.14 9.75 -28.59
CA GLU A 74 -11.67 10.54 -27.50
C GLU A 74 -12.11 9.66 -26.32
N ILE A 75 -12.84 8.57 -26.59
CA ILE A 75 -13.26 7.59 -25.58
C ILE A 75 -12.03 6.95 -24.92
N THR A 76 -11.02 6.56 -25.69
CA THR A 76 -9.81 5.92 -25.17
C THR A 76 -9.02 6.88 -24.28
N LYS A 77 -8.90 8.15 -24.70
CA LYS A 77 -8.27 9.22 -23.90
C LYS A 77 -9.01 9.43 -22.58
N GLN A 78 -10.34 9.52 -22.61
CA GLN A 78 -11.16 9.62 -21.39
C GLN A 78 -11.05 8.39 -20.49
N ARG A 79 -10.91 7.19 -21.07
CA ARG A 79 -10.69 5.96 -20.30
C ARG A 79 -9.33 5.99 -19.61
N ARG A 80 -8.26 6.39 -20.31
CA ARG A 80 -6.91 6.53 -19.72
C ARG A 80 -6.90 7.56 -18.58
N GLN A 81 -7.50 8.73 -18.79
CA GLN A 81 -7.62 9.76 -17.76
C GLN A 81 -8.42 9.32 -16.52
N ARG A 82 -9.35 8.37 -16.68
CA ARG A 82 -10.05 7.78 -15.53
C ARG A 82 -9.19 6.77 -14.79
N LEU A 83 -8.36 6.01 -15.50
CA LEU A 83 -7.40 5.07 -14.89
C LEU A 83 -6.30 5.82 -14.11
N GLU A 84 -5.83 6.96 -14.61
CA GLU A 84 -4.88 7.86 -13.94
C GLU A 84 -5.44 8.52 -12.67
N LYS A 85 -6.73 8.36 -12.38
CA LYS A 85 -7.41 8.93 -11.20
C LYS A 85 -7.81 7.87 -10.18
N ILE A 86 -7.46 6.61 -10.40
CA ILE A 86 -7.69 5.55 -9.42
C ILE A 86 -6.69 5.78 -8.29
N PRO A 87 -7.15 5.97 -7.04
CA PRO A 87 -6.24 6.18 -5.93
C PRO A 87 -5.41 4.91 -5.68
N PRO A 88 -4.16 5.04 -5.22
CA PRO A 88 -3.37 3.89 -4.83
C PRO A 88 -4.01 3.17 -3.64
N THR A 89 -3.57 1.95 -3.41
CA THR A 89 -3.96 1.12 -2.25
C THR A 89 -2.76 0.91 -1.35
N ILE A 90 -3.00 0.77 -0.05
CA ILE A 90 -1.97 0.43 0.93
C ILE A 90 -2.48 -0.72 1.80
N ARG A 91 -1.58 -1.63 2.16
CA ARG A 91 -1.87 -2.70 3.11
C ARG A 91 -0.69 -2.94 4.05
N LEU A 92 -1.01 -3.40 5.25
CA LEU A 92 -0.03 -3.94 6.19
C LEU A 92 0.35 -5.36 5.74
N VAL A 93 1.65 -5.63 5.62
CA VAL A 93 2.20 -6.94 5.17
C VAL A 93 2.68 -7.77 6.35
N THR A 94 3.31 -7.13 7.33
CA THR A 94 3.68 -7.78 8.58
C THR A 94 2.42 -8.27 9.29
N HIS A 95 2.26 -9.59 9.39
CA HIS A 95 1.14 -10.23 10.07
C HIS A 95 1.33 -10.14 11.57
N PHE A 96 0.37 -9.56 12.28
CA PHE A 96 0.35 -9.46 13.74
C PHE A 96 -1.01 -9.96 14.22
N ASP A 97 -1.11 -11.27 14.46
CA ASP A 97 -2.30 -11.98 14.94
C ASP A 97 -3.61 -11.71 14.14
N ASP A 98 -4.70 -12.40 14.50
CA ASP A 98 -5.98 -12.30 13.76
C ASP A 98 -6.72 -10.96 13.99
N THR A 99 -6.11 -9.99 14.69
CA THR A 99 -6.75 -8.75 15.19
C THR A 99 -6.31 -7.47 14.46
N ASP A 100 -5.46 -7.56 13.44
CA ASP A 100 -4.91 -6.42 12.68
C ASP A 100 -4.23 -5.33 13.56
N SER A 101 -3.84 -5.68 14.79
CA SER A 101 -3.23 -4.77 15.78
C SER A 101 -1.71 -4.99 15.87
N LEU A 102 -0.96 -3.91 16.02
CA LEU A 102 0.50 -3.94 16.15
C LEU A 102 0.93 -4.11 17.62
N LEU A 103 1.26 -5.34 18.01
CA LEU A 103 1.91 -5.61 19.30
C LEU A 103 3.38 -5.20 19.26
N VAL A 104 3.77 -4.25 20.11
CA VAL A 104 5.15 -3.76 20.28
C VAL A 104 5.62 -3.87 21.72
N TYR A 105 6.93 -3.89 21.92
CA TYR A 105 7.53 -3.94 23.25
C TYR A 105 8.20 -2.61 23.59
N GLU A 106 7.94 -2.10 24.79
CA GLU A 106 8.56 -0.89 25.32
C GLU A 106 10.10 -0.91 25.17
N GLY A 107 10.66 0.20 24.68
CA GLY A 107 12.11 0.36 24.51
C GLY A 107 12.75 -0.46 23.38
N LYS A 108 12.01 -1.36 22.71
CA LYS A 108 12.50 -2.11 21.55
C LYS A 108 12.11 -1.40 20.26
N THR A 109 13.02 -1.33 19.29
CA THR A 109 12.69 -0.88 17.94
C THR A 109 11.98 -1.99 17.18
N ASN A 110 10.77 -1.71 16.70
CA ASN A 110 9.93 -2.62 15.94
C ASN A 110 9.98 -2.22 14.47
N ILE A 111 9.97 -3.21 13.59
CA ILE A 111 9.97 -3.02 12.13
C ILE A 111 8.63 -3.53 11.59
N VAL A 112 7.94 -2.66 10.86
CA VAL A 112 6.62 -2.91 10.28
C VAL A 112 6.72 -2.69 8.78
N ILE A 113 6.10 -3.55 7.98
CA ILE A 113 6.18 -3.46 6.52
C ILE A 113 4.80 -3.18 5.94
N PHE A 114 4.71 -2.10 5.19
CA PHE A 114 3.57 -1.74 4.37
C PHE A 114 3.88 -2.00 2.91
N GLU A 115 2.84 -2.29 2.14
CA GLU A 115 2.93 -2.38 0.68
C GLU A 115 1.92 -1.41 0.09
N ALA A 116 2.42 -0.50 -0.74
CA ALA A 116 1.61 0.37 -1.57
C ALA A 116 1.54 -0.21 -2.98
N LYS A 117 0.33 -0.30 -3.53
CA LYS A 117 0.08 -0.78 -4.89
C LYS A 117 -0.79 0.20 -5.64
N ASP A 118 -0.39 0.50 -6.86
CA ASP A 118 -1.18 1.28 -7.80
C ASP A 118 -1.49 0.44 -9.06
N ASP A 119 -2.78 0.32 -9.37
CA ASP A 119 -3.28 -0.46 -10.50
C ASP A 119 -3.01 0.23 -11.85
N ASN A 120 -2.61 1.51 -11.86
CA ASN A 120 -2.27 2.26 -13.07
C ASN A 120 -0.82 2.03 -13.57
N ASN A 121 -0.06 1.12 -12.93
CA ASN A 121 1.34 0.79 -13.26
C ASN A 121 2.35 1.93 -12.95
N ASN A 122 1.97 2.91 -12.12
CA ASN A 122 2.86 3.85 -11.47
C ASN A 122 3.46 3.25 -10.19
N SER A 123 4.59 3.82 -9.73
CA SER A 123 5.13 3.52 -8.41
C SER A 123 4.33 4.29 -7.36
N ALA A 124 3.77 3.59 -6.37
CA ALA A 124 3.19 4.19 -5.17
C ALA A 124 4.22 4.15 -4.04
N ILE A 125 4.22 5.20 -3.22
CA ILE A 125 5.09 5.30 -2.03
C ILE A 125 4.25 5.36 -0.77
N CYS A 126 4.80 4.87 0.34
CA CYS A 126 4.16 4.97 1.65
C CYS A 126 4.51 6.30 2.32
N LYS A 127 3.54 6.96 2.96
CA LYS A 127 3.73 8.18 3.76
C LYS A 127 2.91 8.15 5.04
N LEU A 128 3.41 8.86 6.06
CA LEU A 128 2.62 9.17 7.25
C LEU A 128 1.63 10.29 6.91
N SER A 129 0.41 10.18 7.43
CA SER A 129 -0.58 11.26 7.31
C SER A 129 -0.15 12.52 8.08
N LYS A 130 0.63 12.34 9.14
CA LYS A 130 1.27 13.41 9.93
C LYS A 130 2.64 12.94 10.41
N ASP A 131 3.63 13.84 10.38
CA ASP A 131 4.97 13.53 10.88
C ASP A 131 4.97 13.25 12.38
N ILE A 132 5.68 12.20 12.79
CA ILE A 132 5.81 11.74 14.17
C ILE A 132 7.30 11.51 14.44
N THR A 133 7.86 12.19 15.44
CA THR A 133 9.30 12.17 15.74
C THR A 133 9.84 10.79 16.07
N SER A 134 9.05 9.93 16.73
CA SER A 134 9.44 8.58 17.15
C SER A 134 9.28 7.51 16.06
N VAL A 135 8.78 7.89 14.87
CA VAL A 135 8.48 6.98 13.78
C VAL A 135 9.26 7.39 12.55
N THR A 136 9.86 6.41 11.86
CA THR A 136 10.40 6.63 10.52
C THR A 136 9.72 5.68 9.55
N LEU A 137 9.34 6.19 8.38
CA LEU A 137 8.73 5.41 7.31
C LEU A 137 9.48 5.69 6.02
N SER A 138 10.05 4.66 5.40
CA SER A 138 10.65 4.78 4.08
C SER A 138 9.59 4.67 2.98
N GLU A 139 9.89 5.24 1.81
CA GLU A 139 8.98 5.26 0.65
C GLU A 139 8.55 3.86 0.20
N ASN A 140 9.42 2.84 0.38
CA ASN A 140 9.14 1.44 0.07
C ASN A 140 8.30 0.71 1.12
N GLY A 141 7.86 1.39 2.19
CA GLY A 141 6.94 0.86 3.18
C GLY A 141 7.58 0.26 4.43
N THR A 142 8.90 0.32 4.62
CA THR A 142 9.53 -0.09 5.89
C THR A 142 9.36 1.02 6.93
N LEU A 143 8.60 0.73 7.97
CA LEU A 143 8.40 1.59 9.13
C LEU A 143 9.23 1.07 10.31
N THR A 144 9.91 1.98 11.01
CA THR A 144 10.51 1.68 12.31
C THR A 144 9.92 2.55 13.40
N TYR A 145 9.62 1.93 14.54
CA TYR A 145 9.00 2.58 15.68
C TYR A 145 9.53 2.01 16.99
N THR A 146 9.97 2.89 17.89
CA THR A 146 10.30 2.55 19.27
C THR A 146 9.23 3.16 20.19
N PRO A 147 8.43 2.34 20.88
CA PRO A 147 7.34 2.83 21.72
C PRO A 147 7.83 3.47 23.01
N ASP A 148 7.10 4.51 23.42
CA ASP A 148 7.23 5.23 24.69
C ASP A 148 5.84 5.30 25.32
N LEU A 149 5.70 4.75 26.52
CA LEU A 149 4.44 4.66 27.25
C LEU A 149 3.87 6.04 27.62
N TYR A 150 4.71 7.06 27.69
CA TYR A 150 4.32 8.42 28.07
C TYR A 150 3.98 9.31 26.86
N SER A 151 4.26 8.83 25.65
CA SER A 151 4.09 9.57 24.40
C SER A 151 3.23 8.78 23.40
N PRO A 152 1.92 8.60 23.67
CA PRO A 152 1.02 7.88 22.79
C PRO A 152 0.90 8.57 21.42
N ILE A 153 0.82 7.79 20.34
CA ILE A 153 0.78 8.28 18.95
C ILE A 153 -0.41 7.74 18.16
N TYR A 154 -0.92 8.54 17.22
CA TYR A 154 -1.85 8.09 16.18
C TYR A 154 -1.06 7.66 14.95
N LEU A 155 -0.97 6.35 14.68
CA LEU A 155 -0.24 5.83 13.52
C LEU A 155 -1.17 5.73 12.30
N ASN A 156 -1.16 6.79 11.49
CA ASN A 156 -1.93 6.89 10.26
C ASN A 156 -1.01 6.87 9.05
N VAL A 157 -1.16 5.85 8.20
CA VAL A 157 -0.33 5.61 7.01
C VAL A 157 -1.20 5.69 5.76
N GLN A 158 -0.67 6.24 4.67
CA GLN A 158 -1.35 6.31 3.38
C GLN A 158 -0.35 6.07 2.24
N ALA A 159 -0.83 5.54 1.12
CA ALA A 159 -0.06 5.54 -0.11
C ALA A 159 -0.25 6.86 -0.87
N GLU A 160 0.77 7.29 -1.60
CA GLU A 160 0.75 8.40 -2.54
C GLU A 160 1.31 7.92 -3.88
N ASP A 161 0.61 8.25 -4.97
CA ASP A 161 1.08 7.96 -6.33
C ASP A 161 1.93 9.11 -6.91
N SER A 162 2.47 8.90 -8.11
CA SER A 162 3.30 9.90 -8.81
C SER A 162 2.52 11.16 -9.23
N THR A 163 1.19 11.14 -9.19
CA THR A 163 0.32 12.28 -9.50
C THR A 163 -0.05 13.08 -8.24
N GLY A 164 0.30 12.58 -7.06
CA GLY A 164 -0.06 13.14 -5.76
C GLY A 164 -1.44 12.68 -5.26
N ALA A 165 -2.05 11.66 -5.86
CA ALA A 165 -3.27 11.07 -5.35
C ALA A 165 -2.97 10.18 -4.14
N HIS A 166 -3.84 10.20 -3.15
CA HIS A 166 -3.67 9.44 -1.90
C HIS A 166 -4.66 8.29 -1.78
N SER A 167 -4.22 7.20 -1.14
CA SER A 167 -5.12 6.14 -0.68
C SER A 167 -6.03 6.62 0.45
N SER A 168 -7.00 5.80 0.82
CA SER A 168 -7.60 5.90 2.15
C SER A 168 -6.52 5.77 3.22
N VAL A 169 -6.70 6.48 4.32
CA VAL A 169 -5.80 6.40 5.48
C VAL A 169 -6.01 5.06 6.16
N LEU A 170 -4.92 4.32 6.33
CA LEU A 170 -4.84 3.11 7.14
C LEU A 170 -4.39 3.51 8.55
N THR A 171 -5.29 3.37 9.52
CA THR A 171 -5.00 3.58 10.93
C THR A 171 -4.58 2.26 11.56
N ILE A 172 -3.46 2.28 12.28
CA ILE A 172 -2.89 1.10 12.93
C ILE A 172 -3.09 1.21 14.44
N ASP A 173 -3.73 0.19 15.00
CA ASP A 173 -3.90 0.05 16.44
C ASP A 173 -2.60 -0.45 17.05
N ILE A 174 -2.05 0.30 18.01
CA ILE A 174 -0.79 -0.05 18.68
C ILE A 174 -1.12 -0.61 20.06
N ILE A 175 -0.62 -1.82 20.34
CA ILE A 175 -0.68 -2.44 21.65
C ILE A 175 0.75 -2.53 22.18
N VAL A 176 1.04 -1.85 23.29
CA VAL A 176 2.37 -1.84 23.90
C VAL A 176 2.42 -2.81 25.07
N CYS A 177 3.33 -3.77 25.01
CA CYS A 177 3.78 -4.59 26.12
C CYS A 177 4.87 -3.82 26.90
N PRO A 178 4.63 -3.41 28.16
CA PRO A 178 5.64 -2.75 28.98
C PRO A 178 6.84 -3.67 29.28
N LEU A 179 7.94 -3.07 29.71
CA LEU A 179 9.11 -3.83 30.19
C LEU A 179 8.85 -4.58 31.50
N CYS A 180 7.82 -4.17 32.26
CA CYS A 180 7.51 -4.71 33.58
C CYS A 180 8.72 -4.76 34.52
N ASN A 181 9.66 -3.80 34.39
CA ASN A 181 10.95 -3.74 35.07
C ASN A 181 11.76 -5.06 35.05
N TYR A 182 11.51 -5.93 34.06
CA TYR A 182 12.05 -7.30 33.98
C TYR A 182 11.63 -8.23 35.14
N ASN A 183 10.68 -7.79 35.96
CA ASN A 183 10.16 -8.46 37.15
C ASN A 183 8.74 -9.00 36.94
N GLY A 184 8.35 -9.20 35.68
CA GLY A 184 7.02 -9.68 35.30
C GLY A 184 6.93 -9.94 33.81
N VAL A 185 5.73 -10.33 33.38
CA VAL A 185 5.38 -10.51 31.97
C VAL A 185 4.14 -9.68 31.64
N CYS A 186 4.05 -9.14 30.44
CA CYS A 186 2.85 -8.41 30.05
C CYS A 186 1.67 -9.35 29.81
N ASN A 187 0.51 -8.97 30.30
CA ASN A 187 -0.73 -9.72 30.18
C ASN A 187 -1.47 -9.31 28.90
N THR A 188 -1.48 -10.20 27.90
CA THR A 188 -2.11 -9.92 26.60
C THR A 188 -3.63 -9.86 26.64
N ASN A 189 -4.26 -10.27 27.75
CA ASN A 189 -5.71 -10.26 27.92
C ASN A 189 -6.20 -9.04 28.73
N SER A 190 -5.29 -8.22 29.26
CA SER A 190 -5.63 -7.10 30.14
C SER A 190 -4.98 -5.80 29.69
N VAL A 191 -5.79 -4.76 29.54
CA VAL A 191 -5.37 -3.42 29.11
C VAL A 191 -5.34 -2.50 30.33
N ALA A 192 -4.14 -2.04 30.68
CA ALA A 192 -3.91 -1.13 31.81
C ALA A 192 -4.43 0.28 31.51
N SER A 193 -4.23 0.72 30.27
CA SER A 193 -4.60 2.05 29.83
C SER A 193 -4.86 2.06 28.34
N SER A 194 -5.86 2.84 27.92
CA SER A 194 -6.22 3.04 26.53
C SER A 194 -6.26 4.53 26.23
N PHE A 195 -5.58 4.92 25.17
CA PHE A 195 -5.47 6.27 24.67
C PHE A 195 -6.01 6.33 23.25
N LEU A 196 -6.27 7.55 22.78
CA LEU A 196 -6.55 7.80 21.36
C LEU A 196 -7.69 6.91 20.85
N GLU A 197 -8.78 6.81 21.61
CA GLU A 197 -9.97 6.02 21.26
C GLU A 197 -9.71 4.52 21.03
N GLY A 198 -8.63 3.97 21.59
CA GLY A 198 -8.25 2.56 21.43
C GLY A 198 -7.11 2.33 20.46
N HIS A 199 -6.70 3.34 19.69
CA HIS A 199 -5.60 3.24 18.72
C HIS A 199 -4.22 3.14 19.38
N PHE A 200 -4.13 3.38 20.69
CA PHE A 200 -2.93 3.14 21.48
C PHE A 200 -3.30 2.56 22.84
N GLN A 201 -2.87 1.33 23.11
CA GLN A 201 -3.18 0.60 24.33
C GLN A 201 -1.89 0.14 25.01
N ILE A 202 -1.89 0.14 26.33
CA ILE A 202 -0.81 -0.36 27.17
C ILE A 202 -1.35 -1.58 27.92
N LEU A 203 -0.65 -2.71 27.83
CA LEU A 203 -1.00 -3.93 28.54
C LEU A 203 -0.61 -3.85 30.02
N GLU A 204 -1.34 -4.58 30.86
CA GLU A 204 -0.95 -4.75 32.27
C GLU A 204 0.27 -5.67 32.41
N CYS A 205 0.98 -5.55 33.52
CA CYS A 205 2.06 -6.45 33.91
C CYS A 205 1.57 -7.45 34.95
N ASP A 206 1.75 -8.74 34.67
CA ASP A 206 1.67 -9.81 35.68
C ASP A 206 3.04 -9.90 36.36
N CYS A 207 3.13 -9.33 37.56
CA CYS A 207 4.37 -9.31 38.34
C CYS A 207 4.70 -10.68 38.92
N LEU A 208 6.00 -10.94 39.01
CA LEU A 208 6.52 -12.07 39.74
C LEU A 208 6.18 -11.94 41.25
N PRO A 209 6.11 -13.06 42.00
CA PRO A 209 5.56 -13.05 43.37
C PRO A 209 6.22 -12.07 44.35
N ALA A 210 7.51 -11.80 44.19
CA ALA A 210 8.28 -10.89 45.05
C ALA A 210 8.20 -9.41 44.61
N TYR A 211 7.39 -9.08 43.59
CA TYR A 211 7.29 -7.73 43.04
C TYR A 211 5.85 -7.22 42.96
N SER A 212 5.70 -5.91 43.03
CA SER A 212 4.43 -5.19 42.95
C SER A 212 4.60 -3.82 42.26
N GLY A 213 3.49 -3.12 42.05
CA GLY A 213 3.45 -1.88 41.27
C GLY A 213 2.80 -2.08 39.91
N VAL A 214 2.59 -0.99 39.18
CA VAL A 214 1.93 -1.03 37.85
C VAL A 214 2.83 -1.71 36.82
N TYR A 215 4.15 -1.54 36.97
CA TYR A 215 5.18 -2.10 36.10
C TYR A 215 6.18 -2.96 36.88
N CYS A 216 5.78 -3.54 38.01
CA CYS A 216 6.63 -4.41 38.85
C CYS A 216 7.91 -3.72 39.36
N GLU A 217 7.81 -2.43 39.65
CA GLU A 217 8.92 -1.57 40.07
C GLU A 217 9.28 -1.68 41.57
N PHE A 218 8.42 -2.27 42.38
CA PHE A 218 8.60 -2.37 43.83
C PHE A 218 8.80 -3.81 44.29
N GLU A 219 9.77 -4.07 45.15
CA GLU A 219 9.83 -5.35 45.88
C GLU A 219 8.74 -5.42 46.94
N VAL A 220 8.17 -6.60 47.14
CA VAL A 220 7.13 -6.85 48.14
C VAL A 220 7.78 -7.11 49.49
N ASP A 221 7.44 -6.27 50.47
CA ASP A 221 7.77 -6.55 51.88
C ASP A 221 6.80 -7.60 52.41
N ALA A 222 7.30 -8.82 52.61
CA ALA A 222 6.49 -9.94 53.10
C ALA A 222 6.05 -9.74 54.56
N CYS A 223 6.80 -8.96 55.35
CA CYS A 223 6.46 -8.63 56.72
C CYS A 223 5.32 -7.61 56.83
N GLU A 224 5.23 -6.68 55.89
CA GLU A 224 4.09 -5.76 55.80
C GLU A 224 2.84 -6.46 55.23
N THR A 225 3.04 -7.28 54.20
CA THR A 225 1.95 -7.93 53.46
C THR A 225 1.37 -9.13 54.23
N PHE A 226 2.22 -9.94 54.84
CA PHE A 226 1.88 -11.15 55.59
C PHE A 226 2.55 -11.12 56.97
N PRO A 227 2.10 -10.23 57.88
CA PRO A 227 2.76 -10.04 59.16
C PRO A 227 2.78 -11.32 59.99
N CYS A 228 3.94 -11.59 60.59
CA CYS A 228 4.12 -12.71 61.51
C CYS A 228 3.20 -12.58 62.74
N SER A 229 2.94 -13.70 63.43
CA SER A 229 2.14 -13.70 64.65
C SER A 229 2.72 -12.76 65.72
N VAL A 230 1.84 -12.15 66.51
CA VAL A 230 2.20 -11.23 67.60
C VAL A 230 3.28 -11.85 68.50
N GLY A 231 4.39 -11.13 68.68
CA GLY A 231 5.53 -11.56 69.49
C GLY A 231 6.67 -12.26 68.72
N GLN A 232 6.52 -12.46 67.41
CA GLN A 232 7.61 -12.92 66.53
C GLN A 232 8.36 -11.73 65.92
N THR A 233 9.66 -11.93 65.65
CA THR A 233 10.45 -11.00 64.83
C THR A 233 10.25 -11.36 63.37
N CYS A 234 9.75 -10.43 62.57
CA CYS A 234 9.69 -10.58 61.12
C CYS A 234 10.96 -10.02 60.49
N THR A 235 11.46 -10.67 59.44
CA THR A 235 12.59 -10.20 58.64
C THR A 235 12.22 -10.39 57.19
N ASP A 236 12.12 -9.28 56.46
CA ASP A 236 11.89 -9.32 55.04
C ASP A 236 13.16 -9.82 54.33
N LEU A 237 12.95 -10.63 53.30
CA LEU A 237 14.02 -11.16 52.44
C LEU A 237 13.94 -10.43 51.11
N THR A 238 15.08 -10.17 50.47
CA THR A 238 15.04 -9.52 49.15
C THR A 238 14.41 -10.44 48.11
N ALA A 239 13.95 -9.88 46.99
CA ALA A 239 13.37 -10.69 45.91
C ALA A 239 14.30 -11.81 45.40
N ASP A 240 15.61 -11.55 45.33
CA ASP A 240 16.63 -12.54 44.98
C ASP A 240 16.71 -13.70 46.00
N GLU A 241 16.51 -13.40 47.28
CA GLU A 241 16.57 -14.38 48.38
C GLU A 241 15.30 -15.20 48.50
N GLN A 242 14.13 -14.62 48.21
CA GLN A 242 12.84 -15.29 48.23
C GLN A 242 12.72 -16.33 47.10
N GLY A 243 13.41 -16.10 45.98
CA GLY A 243 13.39 -16.94 44.80
C GLY A 243 12.09 -16.81 44.03
N ASN A 244 12.20 -16.84 42.70
CA ASN A 244 11.08 -16.58 41.79
C ASN A 244 10.13 -17.78 41.60
N ASN A 245 9.96 -18.60 42.62
CA ASN A 245 9.21 -19.85 42.52
C ASN A 245 7.72 -19.63 42.77
N THR A 246 7.01 -19.16 41.75
CA THR A 246 5.76 -19.78 41.26
C THR A 246 5.43 -19.26 39.87
#